data_AF-A0A7R8WSN2-F1
#
_entry.id   AF-A0A7R8WSN2-F1
#
_cell.length_a   1.000
_cell.length_b   1.000
_cell.length_c   1.000
_cell.angle_alpha   90.00
_cell.angle_beta   90.00
_cell.angle_gamma   90.00
#
_symmetry.space_group_name_H-M   'P 1'
#
loop_
_entity.id
_entity.type
_entity.pdbx_description
1 polymer ?
#
loop_
_entity_poly.entity_id
_entity_poly.type
_entity_poly.pdbx_seq_one_letter_code
_entity_poly.pdbx_strand_id
1 'polypeptide(L)'
;LDTRHKEAIDALLKGDFKEAALQHLKETLDELKMILQGVSLLSDLSGKSAARIVSTGEILSSHLITMAMKQRGLKAALKDSRQLIRTDDTFQNALVDYEFTYARIAEFFASTEAEIIVLPGFIASNERGETTTLGRGGSDFTAALIANGAHADCLEIWTDVSGMYTANPKLVRQAKPIESISYQEAMELSHFGAKVLYPPTVQPALDKGIDILIKNTMAPEAPGTRITEKTKVNGSLIKGISHIEDIALLTLEGNGMVGVPGISSRLFGALADELINVKFITQASSEHSICLAIDEQDTTRAKKAVDREFEFDILKNRVDPLVVEKQLAIIALVGDQMKSHQGISGKMFSELGHNNVNIRAIAQGSSERNISAVIREEDVKKALNVLHASFFEAQIKQLNLFVVGIGNVGGKLLDQIESQQKFLIEKKNLQLRVVGMANSRKMLFCEGGISLDNWRQQLDSEGETSNLDSFFNRMTDL
;
A
#
# COMPACT_ATOMS: atom_id res chain seq x y z
N LEU A 1 -9.35 -17.55 25.51
CA LEU A 1 -9.83 -16.15 25.66
C LEU A 1 -9.56 -15.65 27.08
N ASP A 2 -10.07 -16.36 28.10
CA ASP A 2 -9.87 -16.06 29.53
C ASP A 2 -8.40 -15.88 29.92
N THR A 3 -7.56 -16.89 29.70
CA THR A 3 -6.12 -16.85 30.02
C THR A 3 -5.42 -15.63 29.42
N ARG A 4 -5.60 -15.38 28.11
CA ARG A 4 -4.99 -14.24 27.41
C ARG A 4 -5.38 -12.89 28.02
N HIS A 5 -6.66 -12.72 28.42
CA HIS A 5 -7.10 -11.46 29.04
C HIS A 5 -6.60 -11.33 30.48
N LYS A 6 -6.55 -12.43 31.25
CA LYS A 6 -5.96 -12.44 32.59
C LYS A 6 -4.48 -12.05 32.55
N GLU A 7 -3.71 -12.62 31.63
CA GLU A 7 -2.30 -12.26 31.42
C GLU A 7 -2.13 -10.77 31.07
N ALA A 8 -2.97 -10.22 30.19
CA ALA A 8 -2.93 -8.80 29.84
C ALA A 8 -3.34 -7.89 31.02
N ILE A 9 -4.37 -8.29 31.78
CA ILE A 9 -4.79 -7.60 33.01
C ILE A 9 -3.67 -7.60 34.04
N ASP A 10 -3.03 -8.75 34.27
CA ASP A 10 -1.91 -8.90 35.20
C ASP A 10 -0.71 -8.03 34.81
N ALA A 11 -0.44 -7.90 33.52
CA ALA A 11 0.65 -7.07 33.00
C ALA A 11 0.36 -5.56 33.09
N LEU A 12 -0.89 -5.13 32.92
CA LEU A 12 -1.25 -3.72 32.78
C LEU A 12 -1.81 -3.07 34.07
N LEU A 13 -2.50 -3.84 34.91
CA LEU A 13 -3.32 -3.33 36.00
C LEU A 13 -2.88 -3.82 37.38
N LYS A 14 -3.15 -3.01 38.40
CA LYS A 14 -2.84 -3.25 39.82
C LYS A 14 -3.97 -2.75 40.71
N GLY A 15 -4.06 -3.31 41.92
CA GLY A 15 -5.04 -2.90 42.94
C GLY A 15 -6.49 -2.95 42.44
N ASP A 16 -7.30 -1.97 42.85
CA ASP A 16 -8.73 -1.89 42.56
C ASP A 16 -9.06 -1.96 41.06
N PHE A 17 -8.21 -1.37 40.19
CA PHE A 17 -8.39 -1.43 38.73
C PHE A 17 -8.29 -2.86 38.19
N LYS A 18 -7.36 -3.65 38.75
CA LYS A 18 -7.19 -5.05 38.38
C LYS A 18 -8.41 -5.88 38.79
N GLU A 19 -8.90 -5.68 40.01
CA GLU A 19 -10.08 -6.39 40.51
C GLU A 19 -11.33 -6.07 39.69
N ALA A 20 -11.55 -4.79 39.39
CA ALA A 20 -12.65 -4.35 38.53
C ALA A 20 -12.56 -4.96 37.11
N ALA A 21 -11.37 -5.01 36.52
CA ALA A 21 -11.16 -5.60 35.20
C ALA A 21 -11.38 -7.13 35.19
N LEU A 22 -10.95 -7.84 36.23
CA LEU A 22 -11.19 -9.29 36.38
C LEU A 22 -12.69 -9.60 36.56
N GLN A 23 -13.40 -8.77 37.31
CA GLN A 23 -14.85 -8.90 37.49
C GLN A 23 -15.58 -8.71 36.15
N HIS A 24 -15.27 -7.64 35.42
CA HIS A 24 -15.87 -7.39 34.11
C HIS A 24 -15.56 -8.49 33.08
N LEU A 25 -14.32 -9.00 33.08
CA LEU A 25 -13.92 -10.13 32.25
C LEU A 25 -14.79 -11.35 32.56
N LYS A 26 -14.97 -11.69 33.83
CA LYS A 26 -15.78 -12.84 34.25
C LYS A 26 -17.23 -12.69 33.79
N GLU A 27 -17.87 -11.56 34.07
CA GLU A 27 -19.27 -11.30 33.67
C GLU A 27 -19.46 -11.43 32.16
N THR A 28 -18.55 -10.84 31.38
CA THR A 28 -18.61 -10.88 29.92
C THR A 28 -18.39 -12.30 29.37
N LEU A 29 -17.47 -13.06 29.96
CA LEU A 29 -17.23 -14.46 29.57
C LEU A 29 -18.38 -15.38 29.96
N ASP A 30 -19.03 -15.14 31.09
CA ASP A 30 -20.22 -15.87 31.51
C ASP A 30 -21.37 -15.63 30.51
N GLU A 31 -21.58 -14.37 30.07
CA GLU A 31 -22.55 -14.08 28.99
C GLU A 31 -22.19 -14.79 27.68
N LEU A 32 -20.93 -14.69 27.24
CA LEU A 32 -20.47 -15.36 26.03
C LEU A 32 -20.70 -16.88 26.10
N LYS A 33 -20.44 -17.49 27.27
CA LYS A 33 -20.65 -18.92 27.49
C LYS A 33 -22.12 -19.31 27.36
N MET A 34 -23.05 -18.50 27.89
CA MET A 34 -24.48 -18.73 27.71
C MET A 34 -24.89 -18.70 26.24
N ILE A 35 -24.38 -17.73 25.47
CA ILE A 35 -24.68 -17.62 24.02
C ILE A 35 -24.14 -18.85 23.27
N LEU A 36 -22.90 -19.25 23.54
CA LEU A 36 -22.27 -20.41 22.91
C LEU A 36 -22.99 -21.72 23.26
N GLN A 37 -23.48 -21.86 24.50
CA GLN A 37 -24.32 -22.98 24.90
C GLN A 37 -25.64 -22.99 24.13
N GLY A 38 -26.30 -21.84 23.96
CA GLY A 38 -27.50 -21.72 23.15
C GLY A 38 -27.28 -22.15 21.69
N VAL A 39 -26.21 -21.67 21.06
CA VAL A 39 -25.82 -22.07 19.69
C VAL A 39 -25.57 -23.57 19.59
N SER A 40 -24.86 -24.15 20.57
CA SER A 40 -24.58 -25.59 20.61
C SER A 40 -25.87 -26.42 20.75
N LEU A 41 -26.78 -26.02 21.64
CA LEU A 41 -28.05 -26.72 21.88
C LEU A 41 -28.98 -26.66 20.67
N LEU A 42 -29.03 -25.52 19.97
CA LEU A 42 -29.85 -25.34 18.77
C LEU A 42 -29.18 -25.90 17.52
N SER A 43 -27.88 -26.16 17.55
CA SER A 43 -27.05 -26.53 16.39
C SER A 43 -27.19 -25.54 15.22
N ASP A 44 -27.40 -24.27 15.53
CA ASP A 44 -27.60 -23.19 14.55
C ASP A 44 -26.87 -21.91 14.99
N LEU A 45 -26.23 -21.25 14.03
CA LEU A 45 -25.50 -19.99 14.23
C LEU A 45 -26.09 -18.91 13.33
N SER A 46 -27.11 -18.22 13.85
CA SER A 46 -27.67 -17.05 13.18
C SER A 46 -26.66 -15.89 13.11
N GLY A 47 -26.83 -15.00 12.12
CA GLY A 47 -26.02 -13.78 11.97
C GLY A 47 -26.02 -12.91 13.23
N LYS A 48 -27.17 -12.80 13.90
CA LYS A 48 -27.34 -12.09 15.18
C LYS A 48 -26.49 -12.70 16.29
N SER A 49 -26.53 -14.02 16.46
CA SER A 49 -25.71 -14.71 17.47
C SER A 49 -24.23 -14.56 17.16
N ALA A 50 -23.84 -14.70 15.89
CA ALA A 50 -22.46 -14.52 15.44
C ALA A 50 -21.93 -13.11 15.76
N ALA A 51 -22.67 -12.06 15.40
CA ALA A 51 -22.31 -10.66 15.68
C ALA A 51 -22.09 -10.41 17.18
N ARG A 52 -22.99 -10.93 18.04
CA ARG A 52 -22.82 -10.85 19.50
C ARG A 52 -21.56 -11.58 19.98
N ILE A 53 -21.31 -12.79 19.50
CA ILE A 53 -20.14 -13.59 19.90
C ILE A 53 -18.84 -12.86 19.57
N VAL A 54 -18.70 -12.33 18.35
CA VAL A 54 -17.45 -11.68 17.91
C VAL A 54 -17.27 -10.29 18.55
N SER A 55 -18.36 -9.60 18.90
CA SER A 55 -18.30 -8.29 19.57
C SER A 55 -17.60 -8.32 20.93
N THR A 56 -17.60 -9.47 21.59
CA THR A 56 -16.96 -9.67 22.90
C THR A 56 -15.47 -9.31 22.90
N GLY A 57 -14.78 -9.50 21.77
CA GLY A 57 -13.37 -9.14 21.67
C GLY A 57 -13.12 -7.64 21.90
N GLU A 58 -13.89 -6.79 21.22
CA GLU A 58 -13.75 -5.33 21.29
C GLU A 58 -14.30 -4.76 22.59
N ILE A 59 -15.34 -5.37 23.17
CA ILE A 59 -15.87 -5.01 24.49
C ILE A 59 -14.80 -5.23 25.56
N LEU A 60 -14.15 -6.40 25.56
CA LEU A 60 -13.11 -6.72 26.54
C LEU A 60 -11.85 -5.86 26.37
N SER A 61 -11.38 -5.66 25.13
CA SER A 61 -10.15 -4.90 24.84
C SER A 61 -10.31 -3.41 25.19
N SER A 62 -11.43 -2.80 24.79
CA SER A 62 -11.72 -1.38 25.05
C SER A 62 -11.90 -1.09 26.53
N HIS A 63 -12.51 -2.01 27.30
CA HIS A 63 -12.58 -1.89 28.74
C HIS A 63 -11.19 -1.94 29.39
N LEU A 64 -10.36 -2.91 29.01
CA LEU A 64 -9.01 -3.09 29.54
C LEU A 64 -8.12 -1.86 29.30
N ILE A 65 -8.08 -1.34 28.06
CA ILE A 65 -7.26 -0.17 27.74
C ILE A 65 -7.75 1.09 28.48
N THR A 66 -9.06 1.26 28.64
CA THR A 66 -9.64 2.39 29.39
C THR A 66 -9.21 2.34 30.86
N MET A 67 -9.26 1.16 31.49
CA MET A 67 -8.80 1.00 32.87
C MET A 67 -7.31 1.26 33.01
N ALA A 68 -6.50 0.83 32.04
CA ALA A 68 -5.06 1.09 32.04
C ALA A 68 -4.74 2.59 31.91
N MET A 69 -5.51 3.33 31.09
CA MET A 69 -5.41 4.78 30.97
C MET A 69 -5.79 5.48 32.30
N LYS A 70 -6.92 5.11 32.90
CA LYS A 70 -7.38 5.67 34.18
C LYS A 70 -6.38 5.42 35.31
N GLN A 71 -5.81 4.21 35.40
CA GLN A 71 -4.78 3.88 36.39
C GLN A 71 -3.53 4.76 36.24
N ARG A 72 -3.21 5.20 35.02
CA ARG A 72 -2.09 6.11 34.74
C ARG A 72 -2.45 7.59 34.97
N GLY A 73 -3.63 7.88 35.51
CA GLY A 73 -4.09 9.24 35.80
C GLY A 73 -4.65 10.01 34.60
N LEU A 74 -4.88 9.33 33.47
CA LEU A 74 -5.48 9.96 32.30
C LEU A 74 -7.00 10.06 32.49
N LYS A 75 -7.59 11.20 32.09
CA LYS A 75 -9.05 11.44 32.12
C LYS A 75 -9.75 10.72 30.95
N ALA A 76 -9.68 9.40 30.96
CA ALA A 76 -10.26 8.55 29.93
C ALA A 76 -11.67 8.05 30.32
N ALA A 77 -12.57 7.97 29.35
CA ALA A 77 -13.90 7.36 29.49
C ALA A 77 -14.15 6.35 28.37
N LEU A 78 -14.86 5.27 28.70
CA LEU A 78 -15.32 4.29 27.71
C LEU A 78 -16.72 4.69 27.25
N LYS A 79 -16.91 4.81 25.93
CA LYS A 79 -18.22 4.97 25.30
C LYS A 79 -18.47 3.78 24.40
N ASP A 80 -19.62 3.14 24.55
CA ASP A 80 -19.99 2.01 23.70
C ASP A 80 -20.40 2.50 22.31
N SER A 81 -19.66 2.08 21.27
CA SER A 81 -19.91 2.44 19.87
C SER A 81 -21.30 2.04 19.40
N ARG A 82 -21.90 0.99 19.98
CA ARG A 82 -23.26 0.55 19.68
C ARG A 82 -24.32 1.61 20.01
N GLN A 83 -24.00 2.55 20.91
CA GLN A 83 -24.89 3.67 21.26
C GLN A 83 -24.77 4.86 20.30
N LEU A 84 -23.74 4.87 19.46
CA LEU A 84 -23.46 5.97 18.52
C LEU A 84 -23.72 5.57 17.08
N ILE A 85 -23.35 4.34 16.70
CA ILE A 85 -23.41 3.86 15.33
C ILE A 85 -24.65 2.99 15.15
N ARG A 86 -25.58 3.46 14.32
CA ARG A 86 -26.79 2.74 13.94
C ARG A 86 -26.63 2.05 12.59
N THR A 87 -27.14 0.83 12.49
CA THR A 87 -27.06 0.01 11.27
C THR A 87 -28.39 -0.69 10.94
N ASP A 88 -28.42 -1.39 9.81
CA ASP A 88 -29.49 -2.30 9.41
C ASP A 88 -29.42 -3.69 10.09
N ASP A 89 -30.33 -4.59 9.69
CA ASP A 89 -30.49 -5.93 10.25
C ASP A 89 -29.61 -7.02 9.59
N THR A 90 -28.58 -6.66 8.82
CA THR A 90 -27.73 -7.67 8.14
C THR A 90 -26.65 -8.28 9.06
N PHE A 91 -26.55 -7.79 10.31
CA PHE A 91 -25.73 -8.28 11.45
C PHE A 91 -24.22 -8.41 11.25
N GLN A 92 -23.73 -9.13 10.24
CA GLN A 92 -22.28 -9.41 10.08
C GLN A 92 -21.54 -8.37 9.23
N ASN A 93 -22.25 -7.72 8.31
CA ASN A 93 -21.72 -6.68 7.41
C ASN A 93 -22.75 -5.53 7.30
N ALA A 94 -23.11 -5.00 8.46
CA ALA A 94 -24.25 -4.11 8.59
C ALA A 94 -24.04 -2.76 7.92
N LEU A 95 -25.04 -2.30 7.17
CA LEU A 95 -24.98 -0.99 6.51
C LEU A 95 -25.31 0.10 7.52
N VAL A 96 -24.51 1.17 7.51
CA VAL A 96 -24.62 2.27 8.47
C VAL A 96 -25.73 3.24 8.05
N ASP A 97 -26.56 3.63 9.02
CA ASP A 97 -27.43 4.78 8.93
C ASP A 97 -26.61 6.04 9.27
N TYR A 98 -26.11 6.69 8.22
CA TYR A 98 -25.20 7.84 8.34
C TYR A 98 -25.87 9.05 9.01
N GLU A 99 -27.12 9.35 8.68
CA GLU A 99 -27.83 10.52 9.21
C GLU A 99 -27.95 10.43 10.73
N PHE A 100 -28.45 9.30 11.23
CA PHE A 100 -28.56 9.08 12.68
C PHE A 100 -27.19 9.01 13.35
N THR A 101 -26.27 8.26 12.77
CA THR A 101 -24.95 8.02 13.35
C THR A 101 -24.19 9.33 13.54
N TYR A 102 -24.14 10.20 12.52
CA TYR A 102 -23.43 11.47 12.64
C TYR A 102 -24.11 12.44 13.60
N ALA A 103 -25.44 12.50 13.63
CA ALA A 103 -26.16 13.32 14.60
C ALA A 103 -25.84 12.90 16.05
N ARG A 104 -25.80 11.59 16.32
CA ARG A 104 -25.48 11.04 17.66
C ARG A 104 -24.03 11.24 18.07
N ILE A 105 -23.10 11.07 17.13
CA ILE A 105 -21.68 11.33 17.37
C ILE A 105 -21.49 12.80 17.76
N ALA A 106 -22.05 13.73 16.96
CA ALA A 106 -21.95 15.16 17.24
C ALA A 106 -22.57 15.55 18.60
N GLU A 107 -23.77 15.04 18.92
CA GLU A 107 -24.43 15.24 20.21
C GLU A 107 -23.56 14.75 21.38
N PHE A 108 -23.01 13.54 21.27
CA PHE A 108 -22.17 12.97 22.31
C PHE A 108 -20.90 13.78 22.54
N PHE A 109 -20.14 14.10 21.49
CA PHE A 109 -18.88 14.84 21.62
C PHE A 109 -19.09 16.31 22.03
N ALA A 110 -20.26 16.90 21.77
CA ALA A 110 -20.62 18.22 22.28
C ALA A 110 -20.90 18.23 23.79
N SER A 111 -21.24 17.08 24.39
CA SER A 111 -21.66 16.97 25.79
C SER A 111 -20.62 16.36 26.73
N THR A 112 -19.59 15.70 26.20
CA THR A 112 -18.61 14.96 27.01
C THR A 112 -17.57 15.88 27.66
N GLU A 113 -17.27 15.63 28.94
CA GLU A 113 -16.21 16.34 29.69
C GLU A 113 -14.88 15.57 29.72
N ALA A 114 -14.86 14.31 29.24
CA ALA A 114 -13.65 13.49 29.26
C ALA A 114 -12.68 13.89 28.14
N GLU A 115 -11.39 13.94 28.47
CA GLU A 115 -10.32 14.35 27.54
C GLU A 115 -9.97 13.24 26.54
N ILE A 116 -10.16 11.97 26.93
CA ILE A 116 -9.90 10.80 26.08
C ILE A 116 -11.15 9.92 26.07
N ILE A 117 -11.71 9.67 24.90
CA ILE A 117 -12.81 8.72 24.73
C ILE A 117 -12.28 7.46 24.06
N VAL A 118 -12.47 6.32 24.71
CA VAL A 118 -12.22 5.00 24.15
C VAL A 118 -13.54 4.46 23.61
N LEU A 119 -13.53 4.02 22.35
CA LEU A 119 -14.67 3.43 21.64
C LEU A 119 -14.25 2.05 21.13
N PRO A 120 -15.01 0.97 21.42
CA PRO A 120 -14.75 -0.33 20.81
C PRO A 120 -14.94 -0.25 19.29
N GLY A 121 -13.97 -0.73 18.52
CA GLY A 121 -14.07 -0.79 17.07
C GLY A 121 -15.07 -1.85 16.60
N PHE A 122 -15.35 -1.90 15.30
CA PHE A 122 -16.04 -2.99 14.59
C PHE A 122 -17.52 -3.23 14.95
N ILE A 123 -17.99 -2.76 16.11
CA ILE A 123 -19.31 -3.06 16.65
C ILE A 123 -20.27 -1.86 16.55
N ALA A 124 -21.53 -2.15 16.25
CA ALA A 124 -22.62 -1.18 16.13
C ALA A 124 -23.95 -1.79 16.62
N SER A 125 -25.06 -1.06 16.56
CA SER A 125 -26.38 -1.64 16.83
C SER A 125 -27.43 -1.27 15.80
N ASN A 126 -28.40 -2.15 15.59
CA ASN A 126 -29.56 -1.83 14.77
C ASN A 126 -30.57 -0.96 15.55
N GLU A 127 -31.67 -0.57 14.91
CA GLU A 127 -32.73 0.23 15.53
C GLU A 127 -33.35 -0.42 16.79
N ARG A 128 -33.28 -1.76 16.92
CA ARG A 128 -33.75 -2.50 18.08
C ARG A 128 -32.74 -2.59 19.22
N GLY A 129 -31.54 -2.00 19.06
CA GLY A 129 -30.45 -2.07 20.02
C GLY A 129 -29.72 -3.42 20.03
N GLU A 130 -29.90 -4.24 18.99
CA GLU A 130 -29.21 -5.52 18.85
C GLU A 130 -27.83 -5.32 18.25
N THR A 131 -26.82 -6.02 18.79
CA THR A 131 -25.45 -5.91 18.29
C THR A 131 -25.33 -6.34 16.83
N THR A 132 -24.66 -5.50 16.04
CA THR A 132 -24.23 -5.78 14.66
C THR A 132 -22.73 -5.51 14.54
N THR A 133 -22.13 -5.95 13.44
CA THR A 133 -20.74 -5.73 13.10
C THR A 133 -20.60 -5.14 11.71
N LEU A 134 -19.55 -4.34 11.54
CA LEU A 134 -19.29 -3.56 10.33
C LEU A 134 -18.49 -4.30 9.26
N GLY A 135 -18.33 -5.62 9.39
CA GLY A 135 -17.58 -6.44 8.45
C GLY A 135 -16.07 -6.19 8.46
N ARG A 136 -15.43 -6.47 7.31
CA ARG A 136 -13.97 -6.47 7.19
C ARG A 136 -13.39 -5.06 7.39
N GLY A 137 -12.41 -4.94 8.28
CA GLY A 137 -11.80 -3.65 8.62
C GLY A 137 -12.74 -2.72 9.39
N GLY A 138 -13.76 -3.28 10.06
CA GLY A 138 -14.77 -2.49 10.77
C GLY A 138 -14.22 -1.59 11.87
N SER A 139 -13.06 -1.87 12.45
CA SER A 139 -12.42 -0.97 13.44
C SER A 139 -11.88 0.31 12.78
N ASP A 140 -11.24 0.20 11.61
CA ASP A 140 -10.85 1.37 10.81
C ASP A 140 -12.09 2.15 10.35
N PHE A 141 -13.17 1.44 9.99
CA PHE A 141 -14.43 2.07 9.60
C PHE A 141 -15.11 2.80 10.75
N THR A 142 -15.08 2.21 11.95
CA THR A 142 -15.54 2.87 13.18
C THR A 142 -14.76 4.17 13.39
N ALA A 143 -13.43 4.12 13.29
CA ALA A 143 -12.59 5.30 13.47
C ALA A 143 -12.89 6.39 12.42
N ALA A 144 -13.11 6.02 11.15
CA ALA A 144 -13.49 6.96 10.10
C ALA A 144 -14.88 7.59 10.31
N LEU A 145 -15.88 6.80 10.76
CA LEU A 145 -17.22 7.30 11.10
C LEU A 145 -17.15 8.32 12.25
N ILE A 146 -16.39 8.00 13.30
CA ILE A 146 -16.19 8.88 14.44
C ILE A 146 -15.45 10.15 14.01
N ALA A 147 -14.38 10.04 13.24
CA ALA A 147 -13.63 11.20 12.74
C ALA A 147 -14.52 12.14 11.92
N ASN A 148 -15.34 11.60 11.02
CA ASN A 148 -16.29 12.41 10.25
C ASN A 148 -17.33 13.09 11.14
N GLY A 149 -18.04 12.31 11.97
CA GLY A 149 -19.13 12.80 12.81
C GLY A 149 -18.68 13.78 13.89
N ALA A 150 -17.45 13.64 14.40
CA ALA A 150 -16.84 14.56 15.36
C ALA A 150 -16.10 15.74 14.70
N HIS A 151 -16.02 15.78 13.37
CA HIS A 151 -15.26 16.76 12.61
C HIS A 151 -13.78 16.84 13.05
N ALA A 152 -13.16 15.68 13.20
CA ALA A 152 -11.76 15.57 13.62
C ALA A 152 -10.81 16.20 12.60
N ASP A 153 -9.72 16.81 13.10
CA ASP A 153 -8.66 17.37 12.26
C ASP A 153 -7.88 16.30 11.48
N CYS A 154 -7.76 15.10 12.06
CA CYS A 154 -7.09 13.97 11.43
C CYS A 154 -7.60 12.62 11.97
N LEU A 155 -7.42 11.58 11.17
CA LEU A 155 -7.64 10.18 11.54
C LEU A 155 -6.28 9.47 11.61
N GLU A 156 -5.85 9.03 12.78
CA GLU A 156 -4.65 8.21 12.92
C GLU A 156 -4.99 6.71 12.95
N ILE A 157 -4.34 5.93 12.08
CA ILE A 157 -4.42 4.47 12.08
C ILE A 157 -3.08 3.94 12.59
N TRP A 158 -3.12 3.35 13.79
CA TRP A 158 -1.96 2.78 14.46
C TRP A 158 -1.88 1.28 14.23
N THR A 159 -0.85 0.84 13.52
CA THR A 159 -0.63 -0.55 13.09
C THR A 159 0.78 -1.04 13.45
N ASP A 160 1.24 -2.15 12.87
CA ASP A 160 2.57 -2.75 13.07
C ASP A 160 3.60 -2.32 12.02
N VAL A 161 3.21 -1.46 11.07
CA VAL A 161 4.07 -0.89 10.03
C VAL A 161 4.18 0.63 10.13
N SER A 162 5.35 1.17 9.79
CA SER A 162 5.66 2.61 9.84
C SER A 162 5.19 3.34 8.59
N GLY A 163 3.94 3.13 8.21
CA GLY A 163 3.33 3.69 7.01
C GLY A 163 3.44 2.79 5.77
N MET A 164 3.19 3.40 4.61
CA MET A 164 3.34 2.80 3.30
C MET A 164 4.77 2.99 2.78
N TYR A 165 5.22 2.09 1.93
CA TYR A 165 6.56 2.10 1.36
C TYR A 165 6.49 2.12 -0.17
N THR A 166 7.54 2.64 -0.80
CA THR A 166 7.67 2.68 -2.28
C THR A 166 7.69 1.29 -2.92
N ALA A 167 7.98 0.24 -2.15
CA ALA A 167 7.86 -1.17 -2.51
C ALA A 167 7.79 -2.02 -1.24
N ASN A 168 7.47 -3.32 -1.33
CA ASN A 168 7.50 -4.21 -0.17
C ASN A 168 8.94 -4.29 0.41
N PRO A 169 9.21 -3.80 1.64
CA PRO A 169 10.56 -3.73 2.20
C PRO A 169 11.18 -5.12 2.48
N LYS A 170 10.36 -6.18 2.54
CA LYS A 170 10.85 -7.57 2.66
C LYS A 170 11.47 -8.08 1.36
N LEU A 171 11.03 -7.57 0.21
CA LEU A 171 11.49 -8.00 -1.12
C LEU A 171 12.50 -7.02 -1.75
N VAL A 172 12.39 -5.74 -1.40
CA VAL A 172 13.21 -4.64 -1.93
C VAL A 172 13.85 -3.91 -0.75
N ARG A 173 15.15 -4.11 -0.54
CA ARG A 173 15.86 -3.57 0.64
C ARG A 173 15.95 -2.04 0.64
N GLN A 174 16.01 -1.46 -0.55
CA GLN A 174 16.09 -0.03 -0.81
C GLN A 174 14.72 0.67 -0.79
N ALA A 175 13.64 -0.03 -0.43
CA ALA A 175 12.31 0.56 -0.31
C ALA A 175 12.32 1.69 0.73
N LYS A 176 11.76 2.84 0.35
CA LYS A 176 11.72 4.04 1.18
C LYS A 176 10.31 4.22 1.76
N PRO A 177 10.17 4.74 2.99
CA PRO A 177 8.87 5.13 3.50
C PRO A 177 8.29 6.27 2.66
N ILE A 178 6.98 6.24 2.42
CA ILE A 178 6.26 7.29 1.71
C ILE A 178 5.74 8.27 2.76
N GLU A 179 6.31 9.47 2.83
CA GLU A 179 5.89 10.48 3.82
C GLU A 179 4.48 11.00 3.54
N SER A 180 4.14 11.22 2.26
CA SER A 180 2.83 11.73 1.85
C SER A 180 2.38 11.16 0.50
N ILE A 181 1.11 10.81 0.44
CA ILE A 181 0.45 10.19 -0.72
C ILE A 181 -1.00 10.69 -0.83
N SER A 182 -1.54 10.71 -2.04
CA SER A 182 -2.96 11.06 -2.22
C SER A 182 -3.85 9.89 -1.87
N TYR A 183 -5.12 10.16 -1.57
CA TYR A 183 -6.10 9.10 -1.32
C TYR A 183 -6.17 8.09 -2.46
N GLN A 184 -6.18 8.58 -3.71
CA GLN A 184 -6.30 7.73 -4.90
C GLN A 184 -5.05 6.85 -5.09
N GLU A 185 -3.85 7.41 -4.91
CA GLU A 185 -2.60 6.65 -4.99
C GLU A 185 -2.50 5.60 -3.87
N ALA A 186 -2.92 5.93 -2.64
CA ALA A 186 -2.95 4.97 -1.53
C ALA A 186 -3.94 3.84 -1.83
N MET A 187 -5.08 4.15 -2.43
CA MET A 187 -6.09 3.18 -2.83
C MET A 187 -5.55 2.15 -3.82
N GLU A 188 -4.91 2.64 -4.88
CA GLU A 188 -4.33 1.80 -5.93
C GLU A 188 -3.21 0.93 -5.35
N LEU A 189 -2.31 1.49 -4.53
CA LEU A 189 -1.27 0.70 -3.85
C LEU A 189 -1.85 -0.39 -2.96
N SER A 190 -2.88 -0.08 -2.17
CA SER A 190 -3.51 -1.05 -1.27
C SER A 190 -4.30 -2.12 -2.01
N HIS A 191 -4.97 -1.76 -3.11
CA HIS A 191 -5.64 -2.73 -3.98
C HIS A 191 -4.64 -3.75 -4.53
N PHE A 192 -3.47 -3.29 -4.98
CA PHE A 192 -2.43 -4.15 -5.56
C PHE A 192 -1.41 -4.69 -4.55
N GLY A 193 -1.80 -4.87 -3.28
CA GLY A 193 -1.04 -5.69 -2.33
C GLY A 193 -0.29 -4.94 -1.22
N ALA A 194 -0.28 -3.61 -1.21
CA ALA A 194 0.18 -2.84 -0.05
C ALA A 194 -0.90 -2.80 1.04
N LYS A 195 -1.10 -3.95 1.72
CA LYS A 195 -2.16 -4.25 2.71
C LYS A 195 -2.10 -3.39 4.00
N VAL A 196 -2.17 -2.08 3.87
CA VAL A 196 -2.16 -1.11 4.97
C VAL A 196 -3.55 -0.50 5.16
N LEU A 197 -4.32 -0.36 4.08
CA LEU A 197 -5.65 0.21 4.10
C LEU A 197 -6.64 -0.68 3.37
N TYR A 198 -7.87 -0.69 3.86
CA TYR A 198 -9.01 -1.22 3.13
C TYR A 198 -9.87 -0.05 2.65
N PRO A 199 -9.89 0.27 1.34
CA PRO A 199 -10.57 1.43 0.76
C PRO A 199 -11.93 1.80 1.37
N PRO A 200 -12.89 0.86 1.53
CA PRO A 200 -14.22 1.20 1.98
C PRO A 200 -14.27 1.67 3.44
N THR A 201 -13.28 1.33 4.26
CA THR A 201 -13.29 1.64 5.69
C THR A 201 -12.89 3.06 5.97
N VAL A 202 -12.14 3.70 5.08
CA VAL A 202 -11.70 5.09 5.27
C VAL A 202 -12.56 6.10 4.53
N GLN A 203 -13.51 5.64 3.68
CA GLN A 203 -14.37 6.50 2.88
C GLN A 203 -15.05 7.65 3.67
N PRO A 204 -15.58 7.43 4.89
CA PRO A 204 -16.16 8.52 5.67
C PRO A 204 -15.18 9.67 5.95
N ALA A 205 -13.91 9.36 6.21
CA ALA A 205 -12.89 10.39 6.41
C ALA A 205 -12.61 11.14 5.10
N LEU A 206 -12.59 10.41 3.98
CA LEU A 206 -12.35 10.97 2.64
C LEU A 206 -13.43 11.96 2.22
N ASP A 207 -14.71 11.64 2.45
CA ASP A 207 -15.84 12.49 2.05
C ASP A 207 -15.81 13.88 2.72
N LYS A 208 -15.14 13.97 3.88
CA LYS A 208 -14.94 15.21 4.65
C LYS A 208 -13.56 15.87 4.42
N GLY A 209 -12.69 15.27 3.61
CA GLY A 209 -11.32 15.73 3.40
C GLY A 209 -10.44 15.63 4.65
N ILE A 210 -10.71 14.65 5.53
CA ILE A 210 -9.94 14.43 6.76
C ILE A 210 -8.63 13.70 6.42
N ASP A 211 -7.51 14.29 6.80
CA ASP A 211 -6.19 13.68 6.63
C ASP A 211 -6.10 12.37 7.42
N ILE A 212 -5.55 11.32 6.79
CA ILE A 212 -5.32 10.02 7.43
C ILE A 212 -3.83 9.85 7.67
N LEU A 213 -3.42 9.44 8.86
CA LEU A 213 -2.02 9.20 9.21
C LEU A 213 -1.81 7.74 9.62
N ILE A 214 -1.02 7.01 8.85
CA ILE A 214 -0.63 5.63 9.19
C ILE A 214 0.62 5.66 10.07
N LYS A 215 0.53 5.09 11.27
CA LYS A 215 1.61 5.08 12.27
C LYS A 215 1.90 3.67 12.79
N ASN A 216 3.08 3.49 13.40
CA ASN A 216 3.50 2.23 13.97
C ASN A 216 3.47 2.26 15.50
N THR A 217 2.70 1.36 16.10
CA THR A 217 2.64 1.17 17.56
C THR A 217 3.99 0.76 18.16
N MET A 218 4.82 0.04 17.42
CA MET A 218 6.16 -0.41 17.84
C MET A 218 7.27 0.58 17.51
N ALA A 219 6.98 1.61 16.70
CA ALA A 219 7.91 2.69 16.38
C ALA A 219 7.17 4.05 16.34
N PRO A 220 6.71 4.58 17.49
CA PRO A 220 5.83 5.74 17.54
C PRO A 220 6.42 7.04 16.97
N GLU A 221 7.75 7.15 17.02
CA GLU A 221 8.52 8.30 16.51
C GLU A 221 8.76 8.24 14.99
N ALA A 222 8.41 7.13 14.34
CA ALA A 222 8.51 7.05 12.88
C ALA A 222 7.52 8.04 12.24
N PRO A 223 7.90 8.72 11.15
CA PRO A 223 7.06 9.74 10.52
C PRO A 223 5.73 9.20 10.01
N GLY A 224 5.69 7.90 9.65
CA GLY A 224 4.51 7.26 9.09
C GLY A 224 4.21 7.73 7.67
N THR A 225 2.94 7.61 7.28
CA THR A 225 2.46 8.07 5.97
C THR A 225 1.21 8.92 6.13
N ARG A 226 1.26 10.17 5.66
CA ARG A 226 0.10 11.06 5.59
C ARG A 226 -0.62 10.91 4.26
N ILE A 227 -1.92 10.66 4.33
CA ILE A 227 -2.80 10.50 3.18
C ILE A 227 -3.79 11.67 3.17
N THR A 228 -3.80 12.40 2.07
CA THR A 228 -4.53 13.67 1.94
C THR A 228 -5.11 13.83 0.53
N GLU A 229 -6.00 14.80 0.33
CA GLU A 229 -6.65 15.03 -0.98
C GLU A 229 -5.65 15.55 -2.02
N LYS A 230 -4.74 16.43 -1.61
CA LYS A 230 -3.75 17.07 -2.49
C LYS A 230 -2.35 16.80 -1.98
N THR A 231 -1.59 16.01 -2.72
CA THR A 231 -0.16 15.89 -2.47
C THR A 231 0.55 17.14 -2.97
N LYS A 232 1.59 17.57 -2.24
CA LYS A 232 2.56 18.50 -2.83
C LYS A 232 3.21 17.78 -4.01
N VAL A 233 3.16 18.38 -5.20
CA VAL A 233 3.77 17.89 -6.45
C VAL A 233 5.31 17.79 -6.37
N ASN A 234 5.90 18.12 -5.22
CA ASN A 234 7.34 18.00 -4.98
C ASN A 234 7.71 16.53 -4.68
N GLY A 235 7.78 15.69 -5.71
CA GLY A 235 8.24 14.31 -5.58
C GLY A 235 8.27 13.54 -6.90
N SER A 236 8.77 12.29 -6.85
CA SER A 236 8.67 11.35 -7.97
C SER A 236 7.22 11.17 -8.39
N LEU A 237 6.99 11.13 -9.70
CA LEU A 237 5.68 10.88 -10.31
C LEU A 237 5.12 9.51 -9.91
N ILE A 238 6.01 8.54 -9.69
CA ILE A 238 5.68 7.22 -9.18
C ILE A 238 5.83 7.25 -7.66
N LYS A 239 4.78 6.83 -6.94
CA LYS A 239 4.77 6.75 -5.48
C LYS A 239 5.16 5.39 -4.97
N GLY A 240 4.76 4.33 -5.66
CA GLY A 240 5.12 2.99 -5.25
C GLY A 240 4.95 1.94 -6.33
N ILE A 241 5.51 0.77 -6.03
CA ILE A 241 5.35 -0.46 -6.79
C ILE A 241 4.80 -1.50 -5.82
N SER A 242 3.72 -2.15 -6.20
CA SER A 242 3.08 -3.20 -5.41
C SER A 242 2.89 -4.46 -6.24
N HIS A 243 2.52 -5.55 -5.58
CA HIS A 243 2.30 -6.84 -6.23
C HIS A 243 1.28 -7.69 -5.48
N ILE A 244 0.62 -8.59 -6.21
CA ILE A 244 -0.24 -9.64 -5.67
C ILE A 244 0.28 -10.98 -6.21
N GLU A 245 0.64 -11.90 -5.31
CA GLU A 245 1.06 -13.28 -5.61
C GLU A 245 -0.15 -14.23 -5.59
N ASP A 246 0.06 -15.53 -5.87
CA ASP A 246 -0.98 -16.56 -5.87
C ASP A 246 -2.13 -16.25 -6.84
N ILE A 247 -1.80 -15.76 -8.04
CA ILE A 247 -2.77 -15.40 -9.07
C ILE A 247 -2.77 -16.42 -10.20
N ALA A 248 -3.97 -16.67 -10.74
CA ALA A 248 -4.14 -17.39 -11.99
C ALA A 248 -4.78 -16.50 -13.06
N LEU A 249 -4.33 -16.64 -14.30
CA LEU A 249 -4.86 -15.97 -15.47
C LEU A 249 -5.82 -16.93 -16.19
N LEU A 250 -7.06 -16.48 -16.35
CA LEU A 250 -8.11 -17.13 -17.09
C LEU A 250 -8.23 -16.46 -18.46
N THR A 251 -8.18 -17.24 -19.54
CA THR A 251 -8.36 -16.73 -20.89
C THR A 251 -9.57 -17.41 -21.53
N LEU A 252 -10.55 -16.58 -21.91
CA LEU A 252 -11.67 -16.99 -22.75
C LEU A 252 -11.44 -16.41 -24.14
N GLU A 253 -11.36 -17.25 -25.15
CA GLU A 253 -11.10 -16.83 -26.53
C GLU A 253 -11.98 -17.56 -27.54
N GLY A 254 -12.21 -16.95 -28.70
CA GLY A 254 -13.02 -17.57 -29.73
C GLY A 254 -13.40 -16.63 -30.87
N ASN A 255 -13.38 -17.14 -32.10
CA ASN A 255 -13.79 -16.40 -33.29
C ASN A 255 -15.29 -16.01 -33.26
N GLY A 256 -16.10 -16.77 -32.53
CA GLY A 256 -17.53 -16.51 -32.36
C GLY A 256 -17.85 -15.44 -31.31
N MET A 257 -16.84 -14.83 -30.67
CA MET A 257 -17.04 -13.76 -29.67
C MET A 257 -17.20 -12.37 -30.31
N VAL A 258 -16.61 -12.14 -31.48
CA VAL A 258 -16.49 -10.81 -32.09
C VAL A 258 -17.84 -10.23 -32.45
N GLY A 259 -18.14 -9.04 -31.93
CA GLY A 259 -19.40 -8.34 -32.23
C GLY A 259 -20.64 -9.07 -31.68
N VAL A 260 -20.47 -10.04 -30.78
CA VAL A 260 -21.57 -10.73 -30.10
C VAL A 260 -21.75 -10.10 -28.71
N PRO A 261 -22.83 -9.33 -28.50
CA PRO A 261 -23.11 -8.76 -27.19
C PRO A 261 -23.36 -9.84 -26.13
N GLY A 262 -22.94 -9.57 -24.90
CA GLY A 262 -23.30 -10.39 -23.74
C GLY A 262 -22.31 -11.51 -23.37
N ILE A 263 -21.26 -11.76 -24.16
CA ILE A 263 -20.22 -12.73 -23.80
C ILE A 263 -19.54 -12.35 -22.47
N SER A 264 -19.13 -11.09 -22.31
CA SER A 264 -18.55 -10.60 -21.06
C SER A 264 -19.54 -10.70 -19.89
N SER A 265 -20.81 -10.37 -20.12
CA SER A 265 -21.85 -10.48 -19.09
C SER A 265 -22.02 -11.91 -18.58
N ARG A 266 -22.03 -12.90 -19.49
CA ARG A 266 -22.12 -14.33 -19.15
C ARG A 266 -20.89 -14.80 -18.39
N LEU A 267 -19.71 -14.41 -18.84
CA LEU A 267 -18.43 -14.72 -18.18
C LEU A 267 -18.40 -14.18 -16.75
N PHE A 268 -18.71 -12.90 -16.53
CA PHE A 268 -18.74 -12.31 -15.18
C PHE A 268 -19.88 -12.87 -14.33
N GLY A 269 -21.04 -13.18 -14.92
CA GLY A 269 -22.15 -13.83 -14.22
C GLY A 269 -21.75 -15.19 -13.66
N ALA A 270 -21.15 -16.06 -14.48
CA ALA A 270 -20.69 -17.37 -14.07
C ALA A 270 -19.66 -17.33 -12.92
N LEU A 271 -18.79 -16.33 -12.90
CA LEU A 271 -17.83 -16.13 -11.81
C LEU A 271 -18.51 -15.57 -10.54
N ALA A 272 -19.45 -14.64 -10.70
CA ALA A 272 -20.17 -14.02 -9.59
C ALA A 272 -21.05 -15.04 -8.84
N ASP A 273 -21.70 -15.96 -9.55
CA ASP A 273 -22.53 -17.02 -8.97
C ASP A 273 -21.73 -17.95 -8.04
N GLU A 274 -20.43 -18.09 -8.30
CA GLU A 274 -19.48 -18.87 -7.46
C GLU A 274 -18.73 -18.01 -6.42
N LEU A 275 -19.09 -16.72 -6.31
CA LEU A 275 -18.47 -15.73 -5.42
C LEU A 275 -16.96 -15.57 -5.67
N ILE A 276 -16.54 -15.64 -6.93
CA ILE A 276 -15.13 -15.53 -7.33
C ILE A 276 -14.79 -14.06 -7.57
N ASN A 277 -13.76 -13.58 -6.86
CA ASN A 277 -13.32 -12.19 -6.97
C ASN A 277 -12.33 -12.01 -8.13
N VAL A 278 -12.68 -11.13 -9.08
CA VAL A 278 -11.81 -10.78 -10.21
C VAL A 278 -10.94 -9.58 -9.84
N LYS A 279 -9.62 -9.74 -9.93
CA LYS A 279 -8.63 -8.71 -9.53
C LYS A 279 -8.05 -7.92 -10.69
N PHE A 280 -8.13 -8.47 -11.90
CA PHE A 280 -7.53 -7.89 -13.09
C PHE A 280 -8.33 -8.30 -14.31
N ILE A 281 -8.52 -7.36 -15.23
CA ILE A 281 -9.27 -7.56 -16.47
C ILE A 281 -8.49 -6.91 -17.60
N THR A 282 -8.30 -7.64 -18.69
CA THR A 282 -7.82 -7.07 -19.94
C THR A 282 -8.54 -7.74 -21.11
N GLN A 283 -8.83 -6.96 -22.15
CA GLN A 283 -9.51 -7.43 -23.34
C GLN A 283 -8.81 -6.82 -24.55
N ALA A 284 -8.56 -7.66 -25.55
CA ALA A 284 -8.11 -7.17 -26.85
C ALA A 284 -9.22 -6.37 -27.54
N SER A 285 -8.85 -5.28 -28.21
CA SER A 285 -9.78 -4.45 -28.99
C SER A 285 -10.47 -5.19 -30.13
N SER A 286 -9.92 -6.33 -30.54
CA SER A 286 -10.49 -7.21 -31.55
C SER A 286 -11.66 -8.06 -31.03
N GLU A 287 -11.99 -7.97 -29.74
CA GLU A 287 -13.05 -8.71 -29.02
C GLU A 287 -12.94 -10.24 -29.05
N HIS A 288 -11.86 -10.78 -29.62
CA HIS A 288 -11.63 -12.22 -29.73
C HIS A 288 -11.24 -12.90 -28.41
N SER A 289 -10.80 -12.13 -27.40
CA SER A 289 -10.27 -12.68 -26.16
C SER A 289 -10.49 -11.74 -24.98
N ILE A 290 -10.86 -12.34 -23.84
CA ILE A 290 -10.95 -11.70 -22.53
C ILE A 290 -10.04 -12.47 -21.57
N CYS A 291 -9.11 -11.76 -20.92
CA CYS A 291 -8.26 -12.31 -19.88
C CYS A 291 -8.62 -11.73 -18.51
N LEU A 292 -8.77 -12.59 -17.53
CA LEU A 292 -9.13 -12.25 -16.16
C LEU A 292 -8.10 -12.84 -15.20
N ALA A 293 -7.75 -12.13 -14.13
CA ALA A 293 -6.95 -12.71 -13.07
C ALA A 293 -7.75 -12.86 -11.77
N ILE A 294 -7.62 -14.02 -11.15
CA ILE A 294 -8.32 -14.43 -9.91
C ILE A 294 -7.32 -15.04 -8.93
N ASP A 295 -7.74 -15.24 -7.67
CA ASP A 295 -6.98 -16.04 -6.71
C ASP A 295 -6.79 -17.48 -7.23
N GLU A 296 -5.57 -18.02 -7.12
CA GLU A 296 -5.23 -19.34 -7.66
C GLU A 296 -6.09 -20.47 -7.05
N GLN A 297 -6.47 -20.33 -5.78
CA GLN A 297 -7.36 -21.27 -5.08
C GLN A 297 -8.75 -21.40 -5.74
N ASP A 298 -9.20 -20.40 -6.50
CA ASP A 298 -10.53 -20.36 -7.10
C ASP A 298 -10.57 -20.98 -8.52
N THR A 299 -9.40 -21.30 -9.09
CA THR A 299 -9.24 -21.76 -10.47
C THR A 299 -10.13 -22.93 -10.87
N THR A 300 -10.22 -23.95 -10.02
CA THR A 300 -11.03 -25.15 -10.30
C THR A 300 -12.51 -24.81 -10.39
N ARG A 301 -13.00 -23.94 -9.49
CA ARG A 301 -14.41 -23.49 -9.47
C ARG A 301 -14.69 -22.61 -10.68
N ALA A 302 -13.83 -21.63 -10.94
CA ALA A 302 -13.92 -20.73 -12.07
C ALA A 302 -14.02 -21.49 -13.39
N LYS A 303 -13.09 -22.41 -13.64
CA LYS A 303 -13.06 -23.19 -14.88
C LYS A 303 -14.35 -23.98 -15.09
N LYS A 304 -14.81 -24.67 -14.05
CA LYS A 304 -16.04 -25.48 -14.14
C LYS A 304 -17.27 -24.61 -14.42
N ALA A 305 -17.38 -23.47 -13.75
CA ALA A 305 -18.52 -22.56 -13.92
C ALA A 305 -18.55 -21.95 -15.33
N VAL A 306 -17.41 -21.45 -15.81
CA VAL A 306 -17.31 -20.82 -17.12
C VAL A 306 -17.47 -21.86 -18.25
N ASP A 307 -16.80 -23.01 -18.19
CA ASP A 307 -16.94 -24.05 -19.22
C ASP A 307 -18.40 -24.54 -19.33
N ARG A 308 -19.13 -24.59 -18.20
CA ARG A 308 -20.54 -24.93 -18.18
C ARG A 308 -21.41 -23.83 -18.81
N GLU A 309 -21.16 -22.56 -18.46
CA GLU A 309 -21.89 -21.43 -19.02
C GLU A 309 -21.74 -21.35 -20.55
N PHE A 310 -20.55 -21.68 -21.08
CA PHE A 310 -20.24 -21.64 -22.51
C PHE A 310 -20.30 -23.01 -23.20
N GLU A 311 -20.88 -24.04 -22.58
CA GLU A 311 -20.88 -25.41 -23.10
C GLU A 311 -21.39 -25.50 -24.55
N PHE A 312 -22.50 -24.82 -24.86
CA PHE A 312 -23.05 -24.80 -26.22
C PHE A 312 -22.14 -24.09 -27.22
N ASP A 313 -21.51 -22.98 -26.81
CA ASP A 313 -20.60 -22.21 -27.66
C ASP A 313 -19.31 -23.00 -27.95
N ILE A 314 -18.81 -23.73 -26.95
CA ILE A 314 -17.68 -24.65 -27.07
C ILE A 314 -18.01 -25.80 -28.03
N LEU A 315 -19.15 -26.46 -27.87
CA LEU A 315 -19.58 -27.54 -28.77
C LEU A 315 -19.78 -27.06 -30.23
N LYS A 316 -20.07 -25.78 -30.43
CA LYS A 316 -20.19 -25.16 -31.75
C LYS A 316 -18.89 -24.55 -32.27
N ASN A 317 -17.77 -24.72 -31.56
CA ASN A 317 -16.47 -24.12 -31.89
C ASN A 317 -16.55 -22.59 -32.09
N ARG A 318 -17.43 -21.93 -31.33
CA ARG A 318 -17.55 -20.46 -31.30
C ARG A 318 -16.59 -19.86 -30.28
N VAL A 319 -16.41 -20.56 -29.18
CA VAL A 319 -15.55 -20.21 -28.04
C VAL A 319 -14.74 -21.44 -27.67
N ASP A 320 -13.48 -21.26 -27.34
CA ASP A 320 -12.63 -22.34 -26.85
C ASP A 320 -12.85 -22.60 -25.35
N PRO A 321 -12.58 -23.82 -24.84
CA PRO A 321 -12.63 -24.08 -23.41
C PRO A 321 -11.74 -23.12 -22.63
N LEU A 322 -12.16 -22.75 -21.41
CA LEU A 322 -11.42 -21.77 -20.63
C LEU A 322 -9.99 -22.26 -20.35
N VAL A 323 -9.01 -21.45 -20.75
CA VAL A 323 -7.59 -21.70 -20.49
C VAL A 323 -7.22 -21.11 -19.14
N VAL A 324 -6.46 -21.86 -18.34
CA VAL A 324 -6.01 -21.45 -17.00
C VAL A 324 -4.50 -21.56 -16.91
N GLU A 325 -3.83 -20.43 -16.66
CA GLU A 325 -2.41 -20.36 -16.33
C GLU A 325 -2.25 -20.00 -14.84
N LYS A 326 -1.44 -20.76 -14.09
CA LYS A 326 -1.22 -20.63 -12.64
C LYS A 326 0.20 -20.14 -12.35
N GLN A 327 0.54 -19.91 -11.07
CA GLN A 327 1.88 -19.47 -10.62
C GLN A 327 2.25 -18.10 -11.22
N LEU A 328 1.28 -17.21 -11.24
CA LEU A 328 1.43 -15.85 -11.75
C LEU A 328 1.27 -14.84 -10.62
N ALA A 329 1.78 -13.65 -10.87
CA ALA A 329 1.64 -12.51 -9.99
C ALA A 329 1.29 -11.27 -10.81
N ILE A 330 0.52 -10.37 -10.19
CA ILE A 330 0.28 -9.04 -10.71
C ILE A 330 1.33 -8.11 -10.10
N ILE A 331 2.04 -7.36 -10.92
CA ILE A 331 2.85 -6.21 -10.49
C ILE A 331 2.15 -4.93 -10.91
N ALA A 332 2.17 -3.91 -10.07
CA ALA A 332 1.51 -2.64 -10.29
C ALA A 332 2.45 -1.47 -9.99
N LEU A 333 2.53 -0.54 -10.93
CA LEU A 333 3.22 0.74 -10.80
C LEU A 333 2.18 1.81 -10.52
N VAL A 334 2.27 2.47 -9.37
CA VAL A 334 1.28 3.45 -8.91
C VAL A 334 1.89 4.84 -8.80
N GLY A 335 1.19 5.83 -9.34
CA GLY A 335 1.60 7.23 -9.34
C GLY A 335 0.50 8.13 -9.89
N ASP A 336 0.57 9.44 -9.67
CA ASP A 336 -0.42 10.38 -10.19
C ASP A 336 -0.12 10.81 -11.64
N GLN A 337 -1.15 11.25 -12.37
CA GLN A 337 -1.04 11.88 -13.69
C GLN A 337 -0.19 11.13 -14.74
N MET A 338 -0.19 9.79 -14.73
CA MET A 338 0.68 9.01 -15.62
C MET A 338 0.35 9.18 -17.11
N LYS A 339 -0.90 9.50 -17.46
CA LYS A 339 -1.27 9.79 -18.85
C LYS A 339 -0.68 11.10 -19.38
N SER A 340 -0.46 12.08 -18.50
CA SER A 340 0.13 13.38 -18.89
C SER A 340 1.65 13.30 -19.08
N HIS A 341 2.25 12.15 -18.75
CA HIS A 341 3.69 11.93 -18.77
C HIS A 341 4.04 10.77 -19.70
N GLN A 342 4.43 11.13 -20.92
CA GLN A 342 4.80 10.17 -21.94
C GLN A 342 6.02 9.35 -21.52
N GLY A 343 5.97 8.03 -21.77
CA GLY A 343 7.12 7.13 -21.64
C GLY A 343 7.19 6.31 -20.34
N ILE A 344 6.31 6.50 -19.35
CA ILE A 344 6.34 5.70 -18.10
C ILE A 344 6.06 4.23 -18.38
N SER A 345 4.97 3.93 -19.08
CA SER A 345 4.61 2.55 -19.44
C SER A 345 5.69 1.91 -20.31
N GLY A 346 6.18 2.66 -21.31
CA GLY A 346 7.30 2.22 -22.15
C GLY A 346 8.54 1.89 -21.32
N LYS A 347 8.90 2.75 -20.36
CA LYS A 347 10.02 2.53 -19.44
C LYS A 347 9.80 1.28 -18.58
N MET A 348 8.64 1.14 -17.93
CA MET A 348 8.31 -0.04 -17.12
C MET A 348 8.49 -1.34 -17.92
N PHE A 349 7.89 -1.43 -19.11
CA PHE A 349 7.97 -2.64 -19.92
C PHE A 349 9.37 -2.87 -20.51
N SER A 350 10.10 -1.80 -20.85
CA SER A 350 11.48 -1.90 -21.31
C SER A 350 12.40 -2.45 -20.21
N GLU A 351 12.25 -1.96 -18.98
CA GLU A 351 13.05 -2.42 -17.83
C GLU A 351 12.79 -3.88 -17.50
N LEU A 352 11.52 -4.31 -17.54
CA LEU A 352 11.16 -5.72 -17.38
C LEU A 352 11.77 -6.58 -18.49
N GLY A 353 11.63 -6.15 -19.75
CA GLY A 353 12.17 -6.85 -20.92
C GLY A 353 13.70 -6.98 -20.91
N HIS A 354 14.42 -5.89 -20.65
CA HIS A 354 15.89 -5.90 -20.54
C HIS A 354 16.40 -6.81 -19.42
N ASN A 355 15.57 -7.03 -18.40
CA ASN A 355 15.85 -7.92 -17.29
C ASN A 355 15.21 -9.31 -17.46
N ASN A 356 14.86 -9.72 -18.69
CA ASN A 356 14.31 -11.06 -18.99
C ASN A 356 13.08 -11.42 -18.14
N VAL A 357 12.25 -10.45 -17.78
CA VAL A 357 10.94 -10.68 -17.14
C VAL A 357 9.88 -10.66 -18.23
N ASN A 358 9.28 -11.82 -18.50
CA ASN A 358 8.26 -11.94 -19.53
C ASN A 358 6.89 -11.46 -19.02
N ILE A 359 6.18 -10.69 -19.82
CA ILE A 359 4.86 -10.14 -19.50
C ILE A 359 3.78 -11.02 -20.14
N ARG A 360 2.83 -11.50 -19.34
CA ARG A 360 1.69 -12.32 -19.78
C ARG A 360 0.49 -11.50 -20.18
N ALA A 361 0.17 -10.48 -19.39
CA ALA A 361 -0.97 -9.60 -19.62
C ALA A 361 -0.64 -8.20 -19.13
N ILE A 362 -1.30 -7.20 -19.72
CA ILE A 362 -1.15 -5.79 -19.36
C ILE A 362 -2.54 -5.21 -19.14
N ALA A 363 -2.68 -4.41 -18.09
CA ALA A 363 -3.83 -3.54 -17.90
C ALA A 363 -3.35 -2.13 -17.56
N GLN A 364 -3.95 -1.16 -18.24
CA GLN A 364 -3.80 0.25 -17.92
C GLN A 364 -5.20 0.87 -17.97
N GLY A 365 -5.71 1.26 -16.81
CA GLY A 365 -7.05 1.79 -16.67
C GLY A 365 -7.16 3.25 -17.10
N SER A 366 -8.41 3.72 -17.20
CA SER A 366 -8.76 5.14 -17.35
C SER A 366 -8.57 5.96 -16.06
N SER A 367 -8.26 5.32 -14.92
CA SER A 367 -7.95 6.02 -13.67
C SER A 367 -6.59 6.73 -13.73
N GLU A 368 -5.76 6.43 -14.75
CA GLU A 368 -4.51 7.13 -15.11
C GLU A 368 -3.45 7.12 -13.99
N ARG A 369 -3.63 6.23 -13.00
CA ARG A 369 -2.84 6.16 -11.77
C ARG A 369 -2.24 4.80 -11.44
N ASN A 370 -2.52 3.81 -12.28
CA ASN A 370 -1.96 2.48 -12.16
C ASN A 370 -1.64 1.88 -13.54
N ILE A 371 -0.47 1.27 -13.66
CA ILE A 371 -0.09 0.40 -14.77
C ILE A 371 0.23 -0.97 -14.17
N SER A 372 -0.49 -2.00 -14.61
CA SER A 372 -0.33 -3.35 -14.08
C SER A 372 0.08 -4.33 -15.17
N ALA A 373 0.92 -5.29 -14.79
CA ALA A 373 1.32 -6.40 -15.63
C ALA A 373 1.22 -7.72 -14.87
N VAL A 374 0.84 -8.78 -15.57
CA VAL A 374 0.91 -10.15 -15.06
C VAL A 374 2.23 -10.76 -15.49
N ILE A 375 2.97 -11.32 -14.54
CA ILE A 375 4.27 -11.97 -14.74
C ILE A 375 4.27 -13.33 -14.02
N ARG A 376 5.30 -14.15 -14.25
CA ARG A 376 5.48 -15.36 -13.43
C ARG A 376 5.85 -14.98 -12.00
N GLU A 377 5.35 -15.76 -11.05
CA GLU A 377 5.59 -15.49 -9.63
C GLU A 377 7.09 -15.54 -9.26
N GLU A 378 7.84 -16.47 -9.87
CA GLU A 378 9.30 -16.58 -9.69
C GLU A 378 10.07 -15.30 -10.06
N ASP A 379 9.52 -14.47 -10.94
CA ASP A 379 10.13 -13.24 -11.43
C ASP A 379 9.80 -12.01 -10.55
N VAL A 380 8.87 -12.11 -9.60
CA VAL A 380 8.36 -10.97 -8.79
C VAL A 380 9.49 -10.21 -8.10
N LYS A 381 10.35 -10.90 -7.36
CA LYS A 381 11.43 -10.25 -6.63
C LYS A 381 12.38 -9.49 -7.55
N LYS A 382 12.69 -10.07 -8.73
CA LYS A 382 13.54 -9.44 -9.73
C LYS A 382 12.86 -8.21 -10.33
N ALA A 383 11.60 -8.35 -10.74
CA ALA A 383 10.80 -7.28 -11.30
C ALA A 383 10.70 -6.08 -10.34
N LEU A 384 10.37 -6.32 -9.07
CA LEU A 384 10.27 -5.28 -8.07
C LEU A 384 11.60 -4.54 -7.84
N ASN A 385 12.73 -5.25 -7.77
CA ASN A 385 14.03 -4.61 -7.57
C ASN A 385 14.46 -3.77 -8.77
N VAL A 386 14.26 -4.29 -9.99
CA VAL A 386 14.59 -3.58 -11.25
C VAL A 386 13.74 -2.33 -11.41
N LEU A 387 12.43 -2.46 -11.23
CA LEU A 387 11.51 -1.32 -11.31
C LEU A 387 11.81 -0.31 -10.21
N HIS A 388 12.06 -0.77 -8.98
CA HIS A 388 12.37 0.15 -7.89
C HIS A 388 13.66 0.93 -8.15
N ALA A 389 14.73 0.26 -8.59
CA ALA A 389 15.96 0.92 -8.99
C ALA A 389 15.71 1.93 -10.13
N SER A 390 14.96 1.56 -11.17
CA SER A 390 14.73 2.43 -12.31
C SER A 390 13.87 3.66 -11.99
N PHE A 391 12.92 3.57 -11.04
CA PHE A 391 11.97 4.65 -10.72
C PHE A 391 12.29 5.44 -9.43
N PHE A 392 13.05 4.88 -8.48
CA PHE A 392 13.26 5.49 -7.15
C PHE A 392 14.73 5.68 -6.77
N GLU A 393 15.67 5.04 -7.46
CA GLU A 393 17.08 5.37 -7.30
C GLU A 393 17.43 6.55 -8.19
N ALA A 394 18.21 7.48 -7.64
CA ALA A 394 18.76 8.56 -8.43
C ALA A 394 19.73 7.92 -9.43
N GLN A 395 19.40 7.95 -10.71
CA GLN A 395 20.37 7.70 -11.78
C GLN A 395 21.35 8.88 -11.79
N ILE A 396 22.22 8.96 -10.79
CA ILE A 396 23.30 9.94 -10.76
C ILE A 396 24.21 9.58 -11.92
N LYS A 397 24.11 10.35 -13.00
CA LYS A 397 25.01 10.21 -14.14
C LYS A 397 26.38 10.68 -13.66
N GLN A 398 27.35 9.78 -13.66
CA GLN A 398 28.73 10.17 -13.42
C GLN A 398 29.34 10.64 -14.72
N LEU A 399 29.86 11.87 -14.74
CA LEU A 399 30.61 12.41 -15.86
C LEU A 399 32.07 12.56 -15.43
N ASN A 400 32.93 11.75 -16.05
CA ASN A 400 34.37 11.85 -15.86
C ASN A 400 34.90 13.02 -16.69
N LEU A 401 35.60 13.94 -16.04
CA LEU A 401 36.15 15.16 -16.63
C LEU A 401 37.67 15.08 -16.70
N PHE A 402 38.20 15.52 -17.83
CA PHE A 402 39.62 15.68 -18.06
C PHE A 402 39.91 17.14 -18.38
N VAL A 403 40.66 17.83 -17.51
CA VAL A 403 40.80 19.29 -17.56
C VAL A 403 42.22 19.70 -17.91
N VAL A 404 42.42 20.22 -19.11
CA VAL A 404 43.71 20.77 -19.57
C VAL A 404 43.69 22.28 -19.43
N GLY A 405 44.77 22.86 -18.89
CA GLY A 405 44.90 24.31 -18.67
C GLY A 405 44.49 24.76 -17.27
N ILE A 406 44.78 23.98 -16.23
CA ILE A 406 44.46 24.29 -14.82
C ILE A 406 45.37 25.36 -14.18
N GLY A 407 45.48 26.52 -14.83
CA GLY A 407 46.05 27.75 -14.27
C GLY A 407 45.01 28.53 -13.45
N ASN A 408 45.05 29.87 -13.52
CA ASN A 408 44.13 30.73 -12.75
C ASN A 408 42.64 30.48 -13.09
N VAL A 409 42.31 30.36 -14.38
CA VAL A 409 40.93 30.16 -14.84
C VAL A 409 40.46 28.71 -14.64
N GLY A 410 41.26 27.74 -15.08
CA GLY A 410 40.93 26.32 -14.89
C GLY A 410 40.84 25.92 -13.41
N GLY A 411 41.68 26.51 -12.55
CA GLY A 411 41.57 26.33 -11.11
C GLY A 411 40.26 26.87 -10.53
N LYS A 412 39.76 28.01 -11.04
CA LYS A 412 38.44 28.54 -10.62
C LYS A 412 37.27 27.66 -11.07
N LEU A 413 37.39 27.00 -12.23
CA LEU A 413 36.42 25.98 -12.65
C LEU A 413 36.41 24.79 -11.68
N LEU A 414 37.57 24.31 -11.23
CA LEU A 414 37.65 23.24 -10.25
C LEU A 414 37.01 23.64 -8.91
N ASP A 415 37.31 24.84 -8.41
CA ASP A 415 36.70 25.39 -7.19
C ASP A 415 35.15 25.47 -7.34
N GLN A 416 34.64 25.80 -8.53
CA GLN A 416 33.21 25.82 -8.82
C GLN A 416 32.60 24.41 -8.88
N ILE A 417 33.29 23.44 -9.48
CA ILE A 417 32.83 22.05 -9.51
C ILE A 417 32.70 21.51 -8.09
N GLU A 418 33.70 21.72 -7.24
CA GLU A 418 33.70 21.31 -5.84
C GLU A 418 32.53 21.93 -5.07
N SER A 419 32.39 23.26 -5.12
CA SER A 419 31.34 23.99 -4.38
C SER A 419 29.91 23.70 -4.88
N GLN A 420 29.75 23.38 -6.17
CA GLN A 420 28.44 23.08 -6.77
C GLN A 420 28.11 21.58 -6.80
N GLN A 421 29.04 20.71 -6.40
CA GLN A 421 28.87 19.25 -6.49
C GLN A 421 27.59 18.77 -5.81
N LYS A 422 27.30 19.28 -4.61
CA LYS A 422 26.08 18.96 -3.86
C LYS A 422 24.81 19.37 -4.62
N PHE A 423 24.81 20.57 -5.21
CA PHE A 423 23.71 21.05 -6.03
C PHE A 423 23.51 20.21 -7.29
N LEU A 424 24.60 19.84 -7.98
CA LEU A 424 24.55 19.02 -9.20
C LEU A 424 24.01 17.62 -8.92
N ILE A 425 24.40 17.00 -7.80
CA ILE A 425 23.87 15.70 -7.39
C ILE A 425 22.38 15.83 -7.04
N GLU A 426 22.02 16.79 -6.18
CA GLU A 426 20.65 16.91 -5.65
C GLU A 426 19.63 17.44 -6.66
N LYS A 427 20.04 18.34 -7.56
CA LYS A 427 19.12 19.03 -8.48
C LYS A 427 19.25 18.61 -9.93
N LYS A 428 20.37 17.97 -10.31
CA LYS A 428 20.64 17.58 -11.70
C LYS A 428 20.95 16.09 -11.86
N ASN A 429 21.00 15.30 -10.78
CA ASN A 429 21.42 13.90 -10.80
C ASN A 429 22.73 13.71 -11.58
N LEU A 430 23.68 14.64 -11.38
CA LEU A 430 24.95 14.66 -12.10
C LEU A 430 26.08 14.71 -11.08
N GLN A 431 26.99 13.74 -11.17
CA GLN A 431 28.22 13.75 -10.40
C GLN A 431 29.38 14.01 -11.35
N LEU A 432 30.02 15.16 -11.20
CA LEU A 432 31.23 15.47 -11.94
C LEU A 432 32.42 14.86 -11.19
N ARG A 433 33.23 14.07 -11.88
CA ARG A 433 34.46 13.48 -11.30
C ARG A 433 35.63 13.90 -12.17
N VAL A 434 36.58 14.65 -11.62
CA VAL A 434 37.79 15.01 -12.36
C VAL A 434 38.75 13.82 -12.29
N VAL A 435 38.96 13.15 -13.43
CA VAL A 435 39.79 11.94 -13.54
C VAL A 435 41.19 12.27 -14.03
N GLY A 436 41.35 13.35 -14.81
CA GLY A 436 42.64 13.84 -15.25
C GLY A 436 42.72 15.36 -15.25
N MET A 437 43.89 15.90 -14.93
CA MET A 437 44.16 17.34 -15.02
C MET A 437 45.58 17.65 -15.47
N ALA A 438 45.77 18.74 -16.21
CA ALA A 438 47.09 19.15 -16.72
C ALA A 438 47.29 20.66 -16.76
N ASN A 439 48.46 21.14 -16.32
CA ASN A 439 48.95 22.48 -16.61
C ASN A 439 50.13 22.42 -17.60
N SER A 440 50.79 23.56 -17.83
CA SER A 440 51.91 23.66 -18.77
C SER A 440 53.19 22.90 -18.34
N ARG A 441 53.23 22.36 -17.12
CA ARG A 441 54.42 21.69 -16.53
C ARG A 441 54.13 20.26 -16.09
N LYS A 442 52.98 20.02 -15.47
CA LYS A 442 52.61 18.74 -14.89
C LYS A 442 51.20 18.29 -15.30
N MET A 443 51.00 16.99 -15.30
CA MET A 443 49.69 16.34 -15.45
C MET A 443 49.51 15.22 -14.42
N LEU A 444 48.26 14.92 -14.07
CA LEU A 444 47.89 13.93 -13.08
C LEU A 444 46.62 13.19 -13.52
N PHE A 445 46.58 11.89 -13.28
CA PHE A 445 45.42 11.02 -13.53
C PHE A 445 45.10 10.19 -12.28
N CYS A 446 43.82 10.02 -12.00
CA CYS A 446 43.31 9.12 -10.96
C CYS A 446 41.95 8.56 -11.41
N GLU A 447 41.88 7.26 -11.71
CA GLU A 447 40.64 6.57 -12.13
C GLU A 447 39.53 6.68 -11.06
N GLY A 448 39.92 6.69 -9.78
CA GLY A 448 39.03 6.91 -8.64
C GLY A 448 38.51 8.35 -8.52
N GLY A 449 39.10 9.30 -9.26
CA GLY A 449 38.86 10.73 -9.16
C GLY A 449 39.92 11.46 -8.34
N ILE A 450 40.24 12.68 -8.75
CA ILE A 450 41.17 13.58 -8.07
C ILE A 450 40.39 14.41 -7.04
N SER A 451 40.92 14.49 -5.83
CA SER A 451 40.33 15.28 -4.74
C SER A 451 40.50 16.77 -5.03
N LEU A 452 39.39 17.52 -5.06
CA LEU A 452 39.42 18.95 -5.40
C LEU A 452 39.84 19.83 -4.21
N ASP A 453 39.70 19.36 -2.97
CA ASP A 453 40.09 20.11 -1.78
C ASP A 453 41.60 20.42 -1.72
N ASN A 454 42.43 19.56 -2.35
CA ASN A 454 43.89 19.63 -2.30
C ASN A 454 44.58 19.34 -3.65
N TRP A 455 43.86 19.53 -4.77
CA TRP A 455 44.34 19.14 -6.10
C TRP A 455 45.68 19.78 -6.50
N ARG A 456 45.95 21.03 -6.05
CA ARG A 456 47.21 21.74 -6.35
C ARG A 456 48.41 21.03 -5.75
N GLN A 457 48.29 20.58 -4.51
CA GLN A 457 49.36 19.87 -3.81
C GLN A 457 49.59 18.49 -4.43
N GLN A 458 48.51 17.77 -4.76
CA GLN A 458 48.59 16.46 -5.42
C GLN A 458 49.26 16.56 -6.79
N LEU A 459 48.92 17.56 -7.59
CA LEU A 459 49.56 17.79 -8.89
C LEU A 459 51.06 18.09 -8.75
N ASP A 460 51.44 18.83 -7.72
CA ASP A 460 52.84 19.17 -7.49
C ASP A 460 53.66 18.00 -6.91
N SER A 461 53.08 17.14 -6.08
CA SER A 461 53.79 16.00 -5.47
C SER A 461 53.79 14.75 -6.34
N GLU A 462 52.66 14.45 -6.99
CA GLU A 462 52.41 13.17 -7.67
C GLU A 462 52.26 13.34 -9.19
N GLY A 463 52.20 14.58 -9.70
CA GLY A 463 52.06 14.84 -11.12
C GLY A 463 53.33 14.55 -11.92
N GLU A 464 53.14 13.89 -13.06
CA GLU A 464 54.15 13.60 -14.07
C GLU A 464 54.33 14.79 -15.03
N THR A 465 55.41 14.80 -15.81
CA THR A 465 55.67 15.88 -16.78
C THR A 465 54.56 15.97 -17.81
N SER A 466 54.00 17.17 -18.00
CA SER A 466 52.87 17.37 -18.91
C SER A 466 53.27 17.16 -20.37
N ASN A 467 52.52 16.32 -21.08
CA ASN A 467 52.62 16.11 -22.51
C ASN A 467 51.19 15.91 -23.06
N LEU A 468 50.78 16.77 -24.00
CA LEU A 468 49.40 16.80 -24.48
C LEU A 468 49.00 15.54 -25.27
N ASP A 469 49.90 14.99 -26.08
CA ASP A 469 49.64 13.78 -26.86
C ASP A 469 49.48 12.56 -25.93
N SER A 470 50.36 12.46 -24.92
CA SER A 470 50.27 11.44 -23.86
C SER A 470 49.01 11.59 -23.02
N PHE A 471 48.63 12.82 -22.66
CA PHE A 471 47.40 13.11 -21.92
C PHE A 471 46.15 12.69 -22.71
N PHE A 472 46.12 12.99 -24.01
CA PHE A 472 45.01 12.61 -24.88
C PHE A 472 44.90 11.08 -25.03
N ASN A 473 46.00 10.39 -25.28
CA ASN A 473 45.99 8.92 -25.40
C ASN A 473 45.52 8.26 -24.09
N ARG A 474 45.99 8.76 -22.95
CA ARG A 474 45.58 8.23 -21.64
C ARG A 474 44.13 8.56 -21.29
N MET A 475 43.60 9.69 -21.79
CA MET A 475 42.17 10.00 -21.70
C MET A 475 41.33 9.03 -22.54
N THR A 476 41.77 8.64 -23.73
CA THR A 476 41.00 7.71 -24.57
C THR A 476 41.00 6.28 -24.05
N ASP A 477 42.02 5.91 -23.26
CA ASP A 477 42.14 4.58 -22.65
C ASP A 477 41.31 4.42 -21.35
N LEU A 478 40.92 5.53 -20.71
CA LEU A 478 40.22 5.61 -19.42
C LEU A 478 38.75 6.03 -19.57
#